data_AF-A0A2V6HW56-F1
#
_entry.id   AF-A0A2V6HW56-F1
#
_cell.length_a   1.000
_cell.length_b   1.000
_cell.length_c   1.000
_cell.angle_alpha   90.00
_cell.angle_beta   90.00
_cell.angle_gamma   90.00
#
_symmetry.space_group_name_H-M   'P 1'
#
loop_
_entity.id
_entity.type
_entity.pdbx_description
1 polymer ?
#
loop_
_entity_poly.entity_id
_entity_poly.type
_entity_poly.pdbx_seq_one_letter_code
_entity_poly.pdbx_strand_id
1 'polypeptide(L)'
;MIELAKRELIQIGLSQEGDVVDGTVVRQKKAYPVYDDDYARHVATVRQELDTRYPNLHLVGRNGMHKYNNQDHAMMTAMLCVENILADAKLYDLWQVNADAEYHEQGDEVSDEKSGSGLRLVPTRVDREPELASET
;
A
#
# COMPACT_ATOMS: atom_id res chain seq x y z
N MET A 1 2.35 15.36 -19.27
CA MET A 1 3.00 14.19 -18.65
C MET A 1 3.89 13.46 -19.64
N ILE A 2 3.40 13.07 -20.83
CA ILE A 2 4.24 12.40 -21.85
C ILE A 2 5.48 13.22 -22.21
N GLU A 3 5.33 14.50 -22.56
CA GLU A 3 6.48 15.36 -22.89
C GLU A 3 7.41 15.66 -21.71
N LEU A 4 6.93 15.53 -20.46
CA LEU A 4 7.80 15.62 -19.29
C LEU A 4 8.62 14.33 -19.14
N ALA A 5 7.94 13.17 -19.20
CA ALA A 5 8.59 11.86 -19.12
C ALA A 5 9.63 11.65 -20.24
N LYS A 6 9.33 12.07 -21.48
CA LYS A 6 10.31 12.02 -22.59
C LYS A 6 11.57 12.83 -22.29
N ARG A 7 11.41 14.07 -21.80
CA ARG A 7 12.55 14.93 -21.43
C ARG A 7 13.36 14.32 -20.28
N GLU A 8 12.69 13.79 -19.26
CA GLU A 8 13.35 13.16 -18.11
C GLU A 8 14.10 11.89 -18.52
N LEU A 9 13.51 11.03 -19.36
CA LEU A 9 14.17 9.82 -19.89
C LEU A 9 15.47 10.14 -20.65
N ILE A 10 15.48 11.21 -21.45
CA ILE A 10 16.68 11.70 -22.13
C ILE A 10 17.68 12.26 -21.11
N GLN A 11 17.21 13.05 -20.15
CA GLN A 11 18.06 13.66 -19.13
C GLN A 11 18.80 12.62 -18.27
N ILE A 12 18.14 11.51 -17.91
CA ILE A 12 18.74 10.42 -17.13
C ILE A 12 19.50 9.39 -18.01
N GLY A 13 19.54 9.60 -19.33
CA GLY A 13 20.31 8.76 -20.26
C GLY A 13 19.68 7.41 -20.60
N LEU A 14 18.36 7.23 -20.38
CA LEU A 14 17.66 5.99 -20.72
C LEU A 14 17.09 5.97 -22.15
N SER A 15 17.05 7.11 -22.84
CA SER A 15 16.65 7.22 -24.25
C SER A 15 17.33 8.38 -24.96
N GLN A 16 17.36 8.36 -26.29
CA GLN A 16 17.78 9.47 -27.15
C GLN A 16 16.57 10.16 -27.81
N GLU A 17 16.84 11.31 -28.42
CA GLU A 17 15.83 11.99 -29.23
C GLU A 17 15.42 11.11 -30.42
N GLY A 18 14.11 10.92 -30.59
CA GLY A 18 13.54 10.06 -31.64
C GLY A 18 13.26 8.61 -31.22
N ASP A 19 13.72 8.15 -30.05
CA ASP A 19 13.49 6.76 -29.59
C ASP A 19 12.02 6.47 -29.23
N VAL A 20 11.26 7.50 -28.83
CA VAL A 20 9.88 7.35 -28.35
C VAL A 20 8.89 7.48 -29.50
N VAL A 21 8.29 6.36 -29.89
CA VAL A 21 7.29 6.28 -30.97
C VAL A 21 5.90 6.74 -30.53
N ASP A 22 5.48 6.40 -29.32
CA ASP A 22 4.15 6.73 -28.78
C ASP A 22 4.16 6.80 -27.24
N GLY A 23 3.10 7.35 -26.64
CA GLY A 23 2.93 7.44 -25.20
C GLY A 23 1.45 7.45 -24.79
N THR A 24 1.14 6.75 -23.70
CA THR A 24 -0.21 6.72 -23.12
C THR A 24 -0.16 7.10 -21.64
N VAL A 25 -1.19 7.79 -21.16
CA VAL A 25 -1.36 8.11 -19.73
C VAL A 25 -2.57 7.39 -19.18
N VAL A 26 -2.34 6.48 -18.23
CA VAL A 26 -3.39 5.85 -17.44
C VAL A 26 -3.39 6.46 -16.04
N ARG A 27 -4.56 6.92 -15.57
CA ARG A 27 -4.72 7.50 -14.23
C ARG A 27 -5.49 6.55 -13.32
N GLN A 28 -4.76 5.84 -12.47
CA GLN A 28 -5.37 4.93 -11.50
C GLN A 28 -5.60 5.64 -10.16
N LYS A 29 -6.86 5.97 -9.86
CA LYS A 29 -7.22 6.45 -8.52
C LYS A 29 -7.04 5.31 -7.51
N LYS A 30 -6.59 5.65 -6.29
CA LYS A 30 -6.40 4.71 -5.17
C LYS A 30 -5.46 3.55 -5.52
N ALA A 31 -4.37 3.83 -6.23
CA ALA A 31 -3.37 2.81 -6.57
C ALA A 31 -2.57 2.34 -5.34
N TYR A 32 -2.33 3.25 -4.39
CA TYR A 32 -1.50 3.00 -3.21
C TYR A 32 -2.27 3.38 -1.94
N PRO A 33 -2.41 2.44 -0.98
CA PRO A 33 -2.78 2.77 0.39
C PRO A 33 -1.73 3.72 0.98
N VAL A 34 -2.19 4.84 1.52
CA VAL A 34 -1.35 5.79 2.25
C VAL A 34 -1.37 5.41 3.73
N TYR A 35 -0.19 5.28 4.31
CA TYR A 35 -0.02 5.02 5.74
C TYR A 35 0.37 6.34 6.38
N ASP A 36 -0.60 7.01 6.99
CA ASP A 36 -0.39 8.17 7.84
C ASP A 36 -0.18 7.74 9.30
N ASP A 37 0.03 8.72 10.20
CA ASP A 37 0.28 8.48 11.62
C ASP A 37 -0.90 7.76 12.31
N ASP A 38 -2.11 7.98 11.80
CA ASP A 38 -3.34 7.41 12.34
C ASP A 38 -3.78 6.13 11.61
N TYR A 39 -3.04 5.67 10.60
CA TYR A 39 -3.43 4.58 9.71
C TYR A 39 -3.86 3.34 10.48
N ALA A 40 -3.03 2.89 11.42
CA ALA A 40 -3.27 1.68 12.19
C ALA A 40 -4.55 1.79 13.03
N ARG A 41 -4.78 2.98 13.63
CA ARG A 41 -5.98 3.28 14.43
C ARG A 41 -7.23 3.30 13.55
N HIS A 42 -7.17 3.95 12.39
CA HIS A 42 -8.30 4.03 11.45
C HIS A 42 -8.66 2.65 10.89
N VAL A 43 -7.67 1.86 10.44
CA VAL A 43 -7.90 0.51 9.93
C VAL A 43 -8.47 -0.40 11.02
N ALA A 44 -7.93 -0.34 12.25
CA ALA A 44 -8.46 -1.13 13.36
C ALA A 44 -9.92 -0.77 13.69
N THR A 45 -10.26 0.53 13.70
CA THR A 45 -11.62 1.02 13.95
C THR A 45 -12.60 0.50 12.91
N VAL A 46 -12.26 0.64 11.61
CA VAL A 46 -13.10 0.15 10.51
C VAL A 46 -13.25 -1.37 10.59
N ARG A 47 -12.16 -2.10 10.82
CA ARG A 47 -12.19 -3.56 10.93
C ARG A 47 -13.11 -4.03 12.06
N GLN A 48 -12.98 -3.43 13.24
CA GLN A 48 -13.81 -3.80 14.40
C GLN A 48 -15.30 -3.56 14.14
N GLU A 49 -15.65 -2.42 13.54
CA GLU A 49 -17.04 -2.09 13.19
C GLU A 49 -17.61 -3.12 12.19
N LEU A 50 -16.83 -3.46 11.17
CA LEU A 50 -17.27 -4.41 10.13
C LEU A 50 -17.41 -5.83 10.68
N ASP A 51 -16.42 -6.31 11.44
CA ASP A 51 -16.46 -7.64 12.07
C ASP A 51 -17.66 -7.78 13.02
N THR A 52 -18.05 -6.70 13.71
CA THR A 52 -19.14 -6.72 14.70
C THR A 52 -20.51 -6.63 14.05
N ARG A 53 -20.68 -5.74 13.06
CA ARG A 53 -22.00 -5.41 12.51
C ARG A 53 -22.33 -6.13 11.20
N TYR A 54 -21.31 -6.59 10.48
CA TYR A 54 -21.45 -7.21 9.16
C TYR A 54 -20.58 -8.48 9.11
N PRO A 55 -20.89 -9.51 9.91
CA PRO A 55 -20.06 -10.71 10.03
C PRO A 55 -19.91 -11.52 8.73
N ASN A 56 -20.76 -11.24 7.72
CA ASN A 56 -20.72 -11.83 6.39
C ASN A 56 -20.00 -10.95 5.33
N LEU A 57 -19.42 -9.81 5.73
CA LEU A 57 -18.62 -8.96 4.86
C LEU A 57 -17.14 -9.23 5.09
N HIS A 58 -16.43 -9.65 4.04
CA HIS A 58 -15.01 -9.98 4.11
C HIS A 58 -14.16 -8.97 3.33
N LEU A 59 -13.12 -8.45 3.99
CA LEU A 59 -12.15 -7.55 3.38
C LEU A 59 -10.97 -8.33 2.82
N VAL A 60 -10.70 -8.17 1.53
CA VAL A 60 -9.60 -8.85 0.82
C VAL A 60 -8.87 -7.89 -0.11
N GLY A 61 -7.64 -8.25 -0.48
CA GLY A 61 -6.84 -7.50 -1.44
C GLY A 61 -6.36 -6.14 -0.95
N ARG A 62 -5.72 -5.39 -1.85
CA ARG A 62 -4.98 -4.15 -1.53
C ARG A 62 -5.87 -3.06 -0.95
N ASN A 63 -6.89 -2.64 -1.69
CA ASN A 63 -7.77 -1.55 -1.28
C ASN A 63 -8.89 -2.01 -0.34
N GLY A 64 -9.32 -3.27 -0.42
CA GLY A 64 -10.32 -3.81 0.50
C GLY A 64 -9.79 -3.87 1.93
N MET A 65 -8.52 -4.22 2.10
CA MET A 65 -7.86 -4.25 3.42
C MET A 65 -7.10 -2.96 3.75
N HIS A 66 -7.05 -1.99 2.82
CA HIS A 66 -6.18 -0.80 2.86
C HIS A 66 -4.71 -1.14 3.17
N LYS A 67 -4.26 -2.35 2.79
CA LYS A 67 -2.91 -2.88 3.04
C LYS A 67 -2.14 -2.89 1.72
N TYR A 68 -0.90 -2.44 1.73
CA TYR A 68 0.00 -2.54 0.60
C TYR A 68 0.24 -4.01 0.29
N ASN A 69 -0.47 -4.58 -0.67
CA ASN A 69 -0.33 -5.97 -1.08
C ASN A 69 0.06 -6.02 -2.56
N ASN A 70 1.09 -6.81 -2.86
CA ASN A 70 1.38 -7.25 -4.23
C ASN A 70 0.27 -8.20 -4.72
N GLN A 71 0.29 -8.51 -6.02
CA GLN A 71 -0.80 -9.25 -6.67
C GLN A 71 -1.03 -10.63 -6.05
N ASP A 72 0.06 -11.36 -5.79
CA ASP A 72 0.09 -12.67 -5.15
C ASP A 72 -0.51 -12.62 -3.73
N HIS A 73 -0.12 -11.64 -2.91
CA HIS A 73 -0.70 -11.44 -1.57
C HIS A 73 -2.18 -11.07 -1.64
N ALA A 74 -2.56 -10.21 -2.58
CA ALA A 74 -3.96 -9.83 -2.78
C ALA A 74 -4.81 -11.05 -3.20
N MET A 75 -4.31 -11.89 -4.10
CA MET A 75 -4.97 -13.14 -4.48
C MET A 75 -5.05 -14.13 -3.32
N MET A 76 -3.97 -14.29 -2.56
CA MET A 76 -3.92 -15.19 -1.41
C MET A 76 -4.98 -14.83 -0.37
N THR A 77 -5.16 -13.53 -0.07
CA THR A 77 -6.22 -13.09 0.87
C THR A 77 -7.62 -13.49 0.40
N ALA A 78 -7.88 -13.49 -0.91
CA ALA A 78 -9.15 -13.94 -1.45
C ALA A 78 -9.32 -15.45 -1.35
N MET A 79 -8.27 -16.23 -1.65
CA MET A 79 -8.32 -17.70 -1.53
C MET A 79 -8.58 -18.15 -0.09
N LEU A 80 -7.81 -17.62 0.87
CA LEU A 80 -8.00 -17.96 2.28
C LEU A 80 -9.34 -17.48 2.83
N CYS A 81 -9.89 -16.39 2.28
CA CYS A 81 -11.24 -15.95 2.60
C CYS A 81 -12.29 -16.99 2.16
N VAL A 82 -12.14 -17.55 0.96
CA VAL A 82 -13.05 -18.60 0.47
C VAL A 82 -12.96 -19.84 1.36
N GLU A 83 -11.76 -20.26 1.76
CA GLU A 83 -11.59 -21.39 2.69
C GLU A 83 -12.30 -21.15 4.03
N ASN A 84 -12.21 -19.94 4.59
CA ASN A 84 -12.94 -19.59 5.81
C ASN A 84 -14.46 -19.69 5.62
N ILE A 85 -14.98 -19.23 4.48
CA ILE A 85 -16.41 -19.28 4.16
C ILE A 85 -16.89 -20.72 4.01
N LEU A 86 -16.15 -21.55 3.28
CA LEU A 86 -16.49 -22.96 3.07
C LEU A 86 -16.47 -23.77 4.37
N ALA A 87 -15.58 -23.41 5.30
CA ALA A 87 -15.48 -24.05 6.60
C ALA A 87 -16.50 -23.53 7.64
N ASP A 88 -17.23 -22.46 7.33
CA ASP A 88 -18.06 -21.70 8.29
C ASP A 88 -17.29 -21.37 9.58
N ALA A 89 -15.98 -21.09 9.43
CA ALA A 89 -15.07 -20.90 10.54
C ALA A 89 -13.88 -20.01 10.13
N LYS A 90 -13.33 -19.28 11.09
CA LYS A 90 -12.13 -18.44 10.88
C LYS A 90 -10.86 -19.30 10.98
N LEU A 91 -10.57 -20.09 9.96
CA LEU A 91 -9.37 -20.94 9.87
C LEU A 91 -8.10 -20.09 9.68
N TYR A 92 -8.20 -19.02 8.90
CA TYR A 92 -7.10 -18.15 8.53
C TYR A 92 -7.37 -16.70 8.95
N ASP A 93 -6.38 -16.06 9.56
CA ASP A 93 -6.38 -14.61 9.73
C ASP A 93 -5.78 -13.93 8.49
N LEU A 94 -6.66 -13.40 7.64
CA LEU A 94 -6.27 -12.72 6.39
C LEU A 94 -5.31 -11.54 6.64
N TRP A 95 -5.38 -10.90 7.81
CA TRP A 95 -4.52 -9.75 8.14
C TRP A 95 -3.06 -10.15 8.36
N GLN A 96 -2.80 -11.43 8.64
CA GLN A 96 -1.47 -12.03 8.78
C GLN A 96 -0.86 -12.46 7.44
N VAL A 97 -1.59 -12.36 6.31
CA VAL A 97 -1.00 -12.54 4.99
C VAL A 97 -0.03 -11.38 4.77
N ASN A 98 1.26 -11.64 4.98
CA ASN A 98 2.27 -10.60 4.98
C ASN A 98 2.50 -10.07 3.58
N ALA A 99 2.52 -8.74 3.49
CA ALA A 99 2.88 -7.98 2.30
C ALA A 99 4.39 -8.01 2.00
N ASP A 100 5.18 -8.37 3.02
CA ASP A 100 6.62 -8.16 3.12
C ASP A 100 7.36 -9.49 3.42
N ALA A 101 6.83 -10.63 3.01
CA ALA A 101 7.44 -11.95 3.26
C ALA A 101 8.82 -12.15 2.59
N GLU A 102 9.33 -11.18 1.83
CA GLU A 102 10.68 -11.18 1.27
C GLU A 102 11.28 -9.76 1.21
N TYR A 103 11.51 -9.11 2.35
CA TYR A 103 12.76 -8.33 2.43
C TYR A 103 13.86 -9.33 2.77
N HIS A 104 14.31 -10.09 1.77
CA HIS A 104 15.52 -10.92 1.83
C HIS A 104 16.77 -10.03 1.88
N GLU A 105 16.88 -9.20 2.92
CA GLU A 105 18.16 -8.74 3.47
C GLU A 105 18.16 -9.16 4.94
N GLN A 106 18.44 -10.45 5.18
CA GLN A 106 18.89 -10.91 6.48
C GLN A 106 20.25 -10.24 6.75
N GLY A 107 20.23 -9.17 7.55
CA GLY A 107 21.35 -8.79 8.41
C GLY A 107 21.02 -9.26 9.82
N ASP A 108 21.98 -9.90 10.48
CA ASP A 108 21.82 -10.66 11.72
C ASP A 108 20.98 -9.96 12.82
N GLU A 109 20.26 -10.82 13.53
CA GLU A 109 19.34 -10.63 14.65
C GLU A 109 19.55 -9.40 15.56
N VAL A 110 18.42 -8.74 15.90
CA VAL A 110 18.12 -8.43 17.30
C VAL A 110 16.67 -8.86 17.57
N SER A 111 16.53 -9.86 18.43
CA SER A 111 15.28 -10.23 19.06
C SER A 111 14.86 -9.12 20.02
N ASP A 112 13.73 -8.48 19.74
CA ASP A 112 12.95 -7.82 20.79
C ASP A 112 11.47 -7.76 20.42
N GLU A 113 10.66 -8.18 21.39
CA GLU A 113 9.22 -8.33 21.33
C GLU A 113 8.50 -7.00 21.09
N LYS A 114 8.39 -6.56 19.84
CA LYS A 114 7.34 -5.63 19.39
C LYS A 114 6.94 -5.97 17.95
N SER A 115 5.92 -6.80 17.79
CA SER A 115 5.12 -6.82 16.56
C SER A 115 4.40 -5.47 16.44
N GLY A 116 5.11 -4.47 15.91
CA GLY A 116 4.65 -3.10 15.91
C GLY A 116 5.69 -2.17 15.29
N SER A 117 5.41 -1.79 14.04
CA SER A 117 6.01 -0.67 13.31
C SER A 117 7.48 -0.83 12.88
N GLY A 118 7.67 -1.39 11.69
CA GLY A 118 8.64 -0.79 10.76
C GLY A 118 8.14 0.62 10.43
N LEU A 119 8.53 1.60 11.25
CA LEU A 119 8.07 2.98 11.16
C LEU A 119 8.50 3.55 9.81
N ARG A 120 7.58 3.55 8.83
CA ARG A 120 7.70 4.40 7.65
C ARG A 120 7.69 5.84 8.15
N LEU A 121 8.67 6.64 7.72
CA LEU A 121 8.63 8.08 7.96
C LEU A 121 7.36 8.64 7.33
N VAL A 122 6.43 9.06 8.17
CA VAL A 122 5.20 9.72 7.74
C VAL A 122 5.44 11.23 7.78
N PRO A 123 5.20 11.97 6.69
CA PRO A 123 5.25 13.42 6.71
C PRO A 123 4.24 13.97 7.73
N THR A 124 4.74 14.69 8.72
CA THR A 124 3.89 15.36 9.72
C THR A 124 3.37 16.68 9.19
N ARG A 125 2.18 17.06 9.66
CA ARG A 125 1.59 18.34 9.30
C ARG A 125 2.49 19.47 9.81
N VAL A 126 2.83 20.41 8.93
CA VAL A 126 3.56 21.62 9.32
C VAL A 126 2.56 22.62 9.90
N ASP A 127 2.73 23.03 11.16
CA ASP A 127 1.85 23.97 11.87
C ASP A 127 1.97 25.44 11.40
N ARG A 128 2.79 25.71 10.39
CA ARG A 128 3.13 27.06 9.92
C ARG A 128 2.51 27.29 8.55
N GLU A 129 1.90 28.46 8.37
CA GLU A 129 1.39 28.90 7.07
C GLU A 129 2.57 28.93 6.08
N PRO A 130 2.48 28.23 4.93
CA PRO A 130 3.58 28.22 3.98
C PRO A 130 3.74 29.62 3.37
N GLU A 131 4.95 30.18 3.49
CA GLU A 131 5.33 31.41 2.82
C GLU A 131 5.40 31.11 1.31
N LEU A 132 4.34 31.45 0.59
CA LEU A 132 4.27 31.26 -0.86
C LEU A 132 5.33 32.14 -1.51
N ALA A 133 6.26 31.52 -2.24
CA ALA A 133 7.25 32.25 -3.03
C ALA A 133 6.53 33.15 -4.04
N SER A 134 6.94 34.41 -4.12
CA SER A 134 6.36 35.38 -5.06
C SER A 134 6.52 34.88 -6.49
N GLU A 135 5.42 34.75 -7.21
CA GLU A 135 5.42 34.45 -8.64
C GLU A 135 6.17 35.56 -9.38
N THR A 136 7.31 35.23 -9.99
CA THR A 136 8.02 36.05 -10.97
C THR A 136 8.07 35.30 -12.29
#